data_AF-A0A292SIR7-F1
#
_entry.id   AF-A0A292SIR7-F1
#
_cell.length_a   1.000
_cell.length_b   1.000
_cell.length_c   1.000
_cell.angle_alpha   90.00
_cell.angle_beta   90.00
_cell.angle_gamma   90.00
#
_symmetry.space_group_name_H-M   'P 1'
#
loop_
_entity.id
_entity.type
_entity.pdbx_description
1 polymer ?
#
loop_
_entity_poly.entity_id
_entity_poly.type
_entity_poly.pdbx_seq_one_letter_code
_entity_poly.pdbx_strand_id
1 'polypeptide(L)'
;MANTAVCKKVSSMLSLYIDNKVSYQERAFIEDHLSNCEECYKKYIYLKSLIKNLKDSYKQVLELAQKKQKQATFSIREHEKFVENLSPYVDNELNAQECFEFRKYLMKSKAAQKELKNTYIMQKELRNAFDKAKKKRNADLTRNVMNSLKEQDHKWYQLNHHSEILNSIFTMKTAKIAILAGLVMLGAYEYKEISLHEKTEEQHVYVEKQNTNIPKDVYSKENSIELFNKFNH
;
A
#
# COMPACT_ATOMS: atom_id res chain seq x y z
N MET A 1 73.46 47.41 -20.98
CA MET A 1 72.00 47.65 -21.17
C MET A 1 71.32 46.30 -21.29
N ALA A 2 70.18 46.09 -20.63
CA ALA A 2 69.50 44.78 -20.66
C ALA A 2 68.95 44.47 -22.07
N ASN A 3 69.13 43.24 -22.55
CA ASN A 3 68.82 42.86 -23.92
C ASN A 3 67.32 42.55 -24.08
N THR A 4 66.49 43.59 -24.07
CA THR A 4 65.03 43.50 -23.85
C THR A 4 64.28 42.59 -24.82
N ALA A 5 64.74 42.45 -26.08
CA ALA A 5 64.18 41.51 -27.05
C ALA A 5 64.43 40.05 -26.64
N VAL A 6 65.63 39.73 -26.14
CA VAL A 6 65.97 38.41 -25.61
C VAL A 6 65.17 38.13 -24.34
N CYS A 7 65.07 39.10 -23.42
CA CYS A 7 64.27 38.95 -22.20
C CYS A 7 62.79 38.67 -22.51
N LYS A 8 62.22 39.29 -23.57
CA LYS A 8 60.86 38.99 -24.05
C LYS A 8 60.75 37.57 -24.62
N LYS A 9 61.70 37.13 -25.46
CA LYS A 9 61.73 35.76 -26.02
C LYS A 9 61.82 34.70 -24.92
N VAL A 10 62.71 34.87 -23.94
CA VAL A 10 62.82 33.93 -22.83
C VAL A 10 61.56 33.96 -21.97
N SER A 11 60.99 35.15 -21.68
CA SER A 11 59.76 35.28 -20.90
C SER A 11 58.56 34.53 -21.51
N SER A 12 58.40 34.49 -22.84
CA SER A 12 57.34 33.70 -23.47
C SER A 12 57.62 32.19 -23.46
N MET A 13 58.89 31.79 -23.42
CA MET A 13 59.31 30.38 -23.35
C MET A 13 59.31 29.80 -21.92
N LEU A 14 59.30 30.63 -20.86
CA LEU A 14 59.36 30.15 -19.46
C LEU A 14 58.27 29.12 -19.11
N SER A 15 57.04 29.30 -19.58
CA SER A 15 55.94 28.37 -19.32
C SER A 15 56.20 27.00 -19.96
N LEU A 16 56.74 26.96 -21.18
CA LEU A 16 57.11 25.73 -21.87
C LEU A 16 58.31 25.06 -21.18
N TYR A 17 59.28 25.85 -20.71
CA TYR A 17 60.44 25.35 -19.98
C TYR A 17 60.06 24.70 -18.63
N ILE A 18 59.17 25.33 -17.86
CA ILE A 18 58.65 24.77 -16.59
C ILE A 18 57.89 23.44 -16.80
N ASP A 19 57.18 23.31 -17.93
CA ASP A 19 56.51 22.07 -18.34
C ASP A 19 57.43 21.07 -19.06
N ASN A 20 58.73 21.35 -19.22
CA ASN A 20 59.71 20.55 -19.97
C ASN A 20 59.38 20.32 -21.46
N LYS A 21 58.66 21.26 -22.10
CA LYS A 21 58.21 21.23 -23.50
C LYS A 21 59.09 22.06 -24.46
N VAL A 22 60.34 22.33 -24.10
CA VAL A 22 61.33 23.03 -24.94
C VAL A 22 62.37 22.05 -25.48
N SER A 23 62.96 22.35 -26.64
CA SER A 23 64.07 21.57 -27.18
C SER A 23 65.35 21.72 -26.33
N TYR A 24 66.33 20.83 -26.54
CA TYR A 24 67.62 20.89 -25.85
C TYR A 24 68.37 22.22 -26.09
N GLN A 25 68.34 22.73 -27.33
CA GLN A 25 68.97 24.01 -27.69
C GLN A 25 68.28 25.20 -27.03
N GLU A 26 66.94 25.21 -26.98
CA GLU A 26 66.18 26.26 -26.29
C GLU A 26 66.37 26.19 -24.78
N ARG A 27 66.46 24.99 -24.18
CA ARG A 27 66.79 24.82 -22.76
C ARG A 27 68.13 25.48 -22.43
N ALA A 28 69.19 25.15 -23.15
CA ALA A 28 70.51 25.71 -22.91
C ALA A 28 70.54 27.24 -23.04
N PHE A 29 69.85 27.79 -24.05
CA PHE A 29 69.70 29.24 -24.25
C PHE A 29 68.91 29.92 -23.11
N ILE A 30 67.86 29.27 -22.59
CA ILE A 30 67.07 29.76 -21.46
C ILE A 30 67.89 29.70 -20.16
N GLU A 31 68.66 28.65 -19.94
CA GLU A 31 69.45 28.45 -18.72
C GLU A 31 70.67 29.39 -18.65
N ASP A 32 71.34 29.65 -19.77
CA ASP A 32 72.34 30.73 -19.88
C ASP A 32 71.72 32.11 -19.61
N HIS A 33 70.60 32.43 -20.26
CA HIS A 33 69.96 33.72 -20.03
C HIS A 33 69.45 33.90 -18.60
N LEU A 34 68.91 32.85 -17.97
CA LEU A 34 68.47 32.88 -16.57
C LEU A 34 69.63 33.02 -15.58
N SER A 35 70.82 32.53 -15.93
CA SER A 35 72.04 32.73 -15.14
C SER A 35 72.55 34.17 -15.22
N ASN A 36 72.37 34.82 -16.38
CA ASN A 36 72.85 36.18 -16.66
C ASN A 36 71.80 37.30 -16.45
N CYS A 37 70.53 36.98 -16.19
CA CYS A 37 69.42 37.95 -16.15
C CYS A 37 68.51 37.78 -14.92
N GLU A 38 68.78 38.55 -13.87
CA GLU A 38 68.07 38.49 -12.59
C GLU A 38 66.55 38.73 -12.71
N GLU A 39 66.11 39.62 -13.61
CA GLU A 39 64.68 39.84 -13.89
C GLU A 39 63.98 38.58 -14.42
N CYS A 40 64.60 37.90 -15.37
CA CYS A 40 64.05 36.68 -15.96
C CYS A 40 64.09 35.53 -14.94
N TYR A 41 65.12 35.48 -14.09
CA TYR A 41 65.20 34.56 -12.97
C TYR A 41 64.05 34.76 -11.96
N LYS A 42 63.80 36.01 -11.53
CA LYS A 42 62.66 36.36 -10.65
C LYS A 42 61.31 35.95 -11.26
N LYS A 43 61.11 36.21 -12.56
CA LYS A 43 59.90 35.78 -13.30
C LYS A 43 59.77 34.25 -13.36
N TYR A 44 60.85 33.52 -13.60
CA TYR A 44 60.88 32.05 -13.61
C TYR A 44 60.51 31.46 -12.23
N ILE A 45 61.13 31.94 -11.15
CA ILE A 45 60.83 31.47 -9.79
C ILE A 45 59.37 31.72 -9.41
N TYR A 46 58.82 32.88 -9.77
CA TYR A 46 57.40 33.21 -9.55
C TYR A 46 56.44 32.29 -10.34
N LEU A 47 56.67 32.09 -11.64
CA LEU A 47 55.87 31.17 -12.46
C LEU A 47 55.94 29.72 -11.94
N LYS A 48 57.13 29.28 -11.53
CA LYS A 48 57.39 27.95 -10.97
C LYS A 48 56.66 27.75 -9.63
N SER A 49 56.62 28.76 -8.76
CA SER A 49 55.90 28.68 -7.48
C SER A 49 54.39 28.68 -7.67
N LEU A 50 53.84 29.50 -8.58
CA LEU A 50 52.42 29.47 -8.95
C LEU A 50 52.00 28.09 -9.47
N ILE A 51 52.74 27.53 -10.44
CA ILE A 51 52.45 26.23 -11.04
C ILE A 51 52.56 25.10 -10.00
N LYS A 52 53.51 25.19 -9.06
CA LYS A 52 53.58 24.25 -7.92
C LYS A 52 52.35 24.38 -7.02
N ASN A 53 52.02 25.59 -6.56
CA ASN A 53 50.91 25.82 -5.63
C ASN A 53 49.56 25.37 -6.23
N LEU A 54 49.36 25.53 -7.54
CA LEU A 54 48.18 25.02 -8.26
C LEU A 54 48.16 23.49 -8.34
N LYS A 55 49.30 22.83 -8.58
CA LYS A 55 49.40 21.36 -8.58
C LYS A 55 49.16 20.78 -7.17
N ASP A 56 49.69 21.44 -6.14
CA ASP A 56 49.50 21.04 -4.73
C ASP A 56 48.05 21.25 -4.26
N SER A 57 47.39 22.37 -4.62
CA SER A 57 45.99 22.60 -4.27
C SER A 57 45.03 21.66 -5.03
N TYR A 58 45.29 21.40 -6.31
CA TYR A 58 44.54 20.40 -7.09
C TYR A 58 44.68 18.99 -6.49
N LYS A 59 45.88 18.61 -6.04
CA LYS A 59 46.10 17.35 -5.32
C LYS A 59 45.32 17.30 -4.00
N GLN A 60 45.29 18.39 -3.22
CA GLN A 60 44.49 18.45 -1.99
C GLN A 60 42.98 18.30 -2.27
N VAL A 61 42.46 18.93 -3.32
CA VAL A 61 41.06 18.79 -3.75
C VAL A 61 40.75 17.35 -4.19
N LEU A 62 41.65 16.71 -4.95
CA LEU A 62 41.54 15.29 -5.31
C LEU A 62 41.53 14.37 -4.08
N GLU A 63 42.45 14.58 -3.14
CA GLU A 63 42.48 13.81 -1.89
C GLU A 63 41.22 14.03 -1.04
N LEU A 64 40.69 15.25 -0.98
CA LEU A 64 39.44 15.55 -0.28
C LEU A 64 38.23 14.90 -0.97
N ALA A 65 38.18 14.89 -2.30
CA ALA A 65 37.15 14.19 -3.06
C ALA A 65 37.20 12.68 -2.82
N GLN A 66 38.40 12.06 -2.88
CA GLN A 66 38.60 10.65 -2.58
C GLN A 66 38.31 10.30 -1.11
N LYS A 67 38.66 11.18 -0.16
CA LYS A 67 38.34 11.02 1.26
C LYS A 67 36.82 11.08 1.47
N LYS A 68 36.10 12.02 0.83
CA LYS A 68 34.63 12.06 0.84
C LYS A 68 34.01 10.80 0.20
N GLN A 69 34.54 10.32 -0.92
CA GLN A 69 34.07 9.10 -1.57
C GLN A 69 34.29 7.84 -0.71
N LYS A 70 35.38 7.79 0.09
CA LYS A 70 35.63 6.71 1.06
C LYS A 70 34.89 6.88 2.39
N GLN A 71 34.50 8.11 2.75
CA GLN A 71 33.65 8.43 3.91
C GLN A 71 32.16 8.34 3.61
N ALA A 72 31.77 8.25 2.34
CA ALA A 72 30.47 7.73 1.92
C ALA A 72 30.42 6.21 2.19
N THR A 73 30.36 5.85 3.47
CA THR A 73 30.29 4.46 3.98
C THR A 73 28.97 3.75 3.67
N PHE A 74 28.10 4.44 2.94
CA PHE A 74 26.95 3.91 2.23
C PHE A 74 27.23 4.03 0.73
N SER A 75 27.54 2.91 0.08
CA SER A 75 27.27 2.84 -1.35
C SER A 75 25.76 3.00 -1.53
N ILE A 76 25.32 3.86 -2.45
CA ILE A 76 23.88 4.06 -2.74
C ILE A 76 23.23 2.69 -3.03
N ARG A 77 23.96 1.83 -3.77
CA ARG A 77 23.62 0.45 -4.09
C ARG A 77 23.55 -0.54 -2.92
N GLU A 78 24.20 -0.26 -1.78
CA GLU A 78 23.99 -1.03 -0.54
C GLU A 78 22.68 -0.61 0.14
N HIS A 79 22.33 0.69 0.08
CA HIS A 79 21.07 1.18 0.65
C HIS A 79 19.85 0.78 -0.19
N GLU A 80 19.93 0.89 -1.52
CA GLU A 80 18.90 0.42 -2.45
C GLU A 80 18.57 -1.05 -2.20
N LYS A 81 19.59 -1.92 -2.18
CA LYS A 81 19.43 -3.34 -1.85
C LYS A 81 18.86 -3.62 -0.47
N PHE A 82 19.14 -2.78 0.52
CA PHE A 82 18.50 -2.90 1.84
C PHE A 82 17.00 -2.58 1.77
N VAL A 83 16.60 -1.54 1.01
CA VAL A 83 15.19 -1.16 0.84
C VAL A 83 14.43 -2.22 0.03
N GLU A 84 15.01 -2.70 -1.07
CA GLU A 84 14.47 -3.81 -1.90
C GLU A 84 14.20 -5.06 -1.05
N ASN A 85 15.18 -5.46 -0.22
CA ASN A 85 15.09 -6.65 0.62
C ASN A 85 14.26 -6.47 1.91
N LEU A 86 13.69 -5.28 2.18
CA LEU A 86 13.10 -4.96 3.48
C LEU A 86 11.81 -5.76 3.79
N SER A 87 10.84 -5.84 2.87
CA SER A 87 9.65 -6.68 3.08
C SER A 87 10.00 -8.17 2.99
N PRO A 88 10.71 -8.65 1.93
CA PRO A 88 11.05 -10.06 1.81
C PRO A 88 11.90 -10.59 2.98
N TYR A 89 12.63 -9.75 3.72
CA TYR A 89 13.28 -10.15 4.98
C TYR A 89 12.29 -10.34 6.13
N VAL A 90 11.33 -9.43 6.29
CA VAL A 90 10.28 -9.49 7.31
C VAL A 90 9.38 -10.71 7.10
N ASP A 91 9.09 -11.01 5.83
CA ASP A 91 8.21 -12.11 5.40
C ASP A 91 8.97 -13.46 5.26
N ASN A 92 10.31 -13.45 5.44
CA ASN A 92 11.25 -14.59 5.42
C ASN A 92 11.45 -15.27 4.05
N GLU A 93 11.29 -14.51 2.96
CA GLU A 93 11.45 -14.95 1.57
C GLU A 93 12.90 -14.83 1.05
N LEU A 94 13.77 -14.10 1.76
CA LEU A 94 15.18 -13.89 1.40
C LEU A 94 16.00 -15.19 1.38
N ASN A 95 16.89 -15.34 0.38
CA ASN A 95 17.88 -16.43 0.42
C ASN A 95 19.00 -16.15 1.44
N ALA A 96 19.77 -17.18 1.77
CA ALA A 96 20.81 -17.11 2.82
C ALA A 96 21.88 -16.03 2.56
N GLN A 97 22.24 -15.78 1.30
CA GLN A 97 23.28 -14.81 0.93
C GLN A 97 22.78 -13.37 1.03
N GLU A 98 21.54 -13.12 0.59
CA GLU A 98 20.87 -11.83 0.79
C GLU A 98 20.61 -11.55 2.28
N CYS A 99 20.19 -12.56 3.03
CA CYS A 99 19.94 -12.47 4.47
C CYS A 99 21.21 -12.10 5.25
N PHE A 100 22.36 -12.66 4.86
CA PHE A 100 23.66 -12.27 5.39
C PHE A 100 24.00 -10.80 5.06
N GLU A 101 23.91 -10.38 3.80
CA GLU A 101 24.24 -8.99 3.41
C GLU A 101 23.29 -7.96 4.03
N PHE A 102 21.99 -8.29 4.15
CA PHE A 102 20.99 -7.46 4.83
C PHE A 102 21.31 -7.28 6.32
N ARG A 103 21.63 -8.36 7.04
CA ARG A 103 22.05 -8.31 8.45
C ARG A 103 23.37 -7.55 8.65
N LYS A 104 24.32 -7.75 7.75
CA LYS A 104 25.60 -7.00 7.67
C LYS A 104 25.38 -5.51 7.43
N TYR A 105 24.35 -5.10 6.68
CA TYR A 105 23.95 -3.69 6.53
C TYR A 105 23.28 -3.14 7.79
N LEU A 106 22.35 -3.89 8.41
CA LEU A 106 21.72 -3.52 9.69
C LEU A 106 22.76 -3.27 10.79
N MET A 107 23.82 -4.10 10.87
CA MET A 107 24.92 -3.90 11.84
C MET A 107 25.65 -2.57 11.66
N LYS A 108 25.75 -2.05 10.42
CA LYS A 108 26.37 -0.76 10.11
C LYS A 108 25.44 0.44 10.39
N SER A 109 24.13 0.28 10.23
CA SER A 109 23.19 1.42 10.10
C SER A 109 22.07 1.44 11.14
N LYS A 110 22.14 2.41 12.07
CA LYS A 110 21.06 2.69 13.04
C LYS A 110 19.77 3.18 12.37
N ALA A 111 19.86 3.79 11.18
CA ALA A 111 18.68 4.18 10.40
C ALA A 111 17.94 2.94 9.90
N ALA A 112 18.65 1.99 9.29
CA ALA A 112 18.12 0.73 8.81
C ALA A 112 17.48 -0.11 9.95
N GLN A 113 18.10 -0.13 11.13
CA GLN A 113 17.53 -0.77 12.33
C GLN A 113 16.19 -0.15 12.75
N LYS A 114 16.08 1.19 12.70
CA LYS A 114 14.82 1.90 13.00
C LYS A 114 13.75 1.60 11.95
N GLU A 115 14.15 1.56 10.67
CA GLU A 115 13.27 1.29 9.54
C GLU A 115 12.68 -0.13 9.61
N LEU A 116 13.51 -1.15 9.80
CA LEU A 116 13.05 -2.53 10.04
C LEU A 116 12.10 -2.63 11.25
N LYS A 117 12.41 -1.95 12.36
CA LYS A 117 11.52 -1.90 13.52
C LYS A 117 10.17 -1.25 13.18
N ASN A 118 10.15 -0.20 12.37
CA ASN A 118 8.91 0.43 11.92
C ASN A 118 8.07 -0.54 11.05
N THR A 119 8.70 -1.31 10.15
CA THR A 119 8.01 -2.32 9.32
C THR A 119 7.31 -3.38 10.17
N TYR A 120 7.99 -3.94 11.19
CA TYR A 120 7.35 -4.88 12.12
C TYR A 120 6.20 -4.25 12.93
N ILE A 121 6.33 -2.98 13.34
CA ILE A 121 5.23 -2.26 14.00
C ILE A 121 4.05 -2.09 13.05
N MET A 122 4.29 -1.69 11.79
CA MET A 122 3.25 -1.56 10.76
C MET A 122 2.51 -2.88 10.53
N GLN A 123 3.24 -3.99 10.31
CA GLN A 123 2.61 -5.31 10.16
C GLN A 123 1.77 -5.71 11.38
N LYS A 124 2.24 -5.41 12.60
CA LYS A 124 1.48 -5.67 13.83
C LYS A 124 0.18 -4.86 13.87
N GLU A 125 0.22 -3.56 13.59
CA GLU A 125 -0.98 -2.73 13.66
C GLU A 125 -1.98 -3.03 12.52
N LEU A 126 -1.50 -3.39 11.33
CA LEU A 126 -2.35 -3.93 10.27
C LEU A 126 -3.06 -5.23 10.70
N ARG A 127 -2.34 -6.15 11.38
CA ARG A 127 -2.92 -7.39 11.93
C ARG A 127 -3.93 -7.10 13.04
N ASN A 128 -3.62 -6.19 13.96
CA ASN A 128 -4.55 -5.73 15.00
C ASN A 128 -5.84 -5.15 14.42
N ALA A 129 -5.72 -4.31 13.38
CA ALA A 129 -6.86 -3.70 12.70
C ALA A 129 -7.72 -4.75 11.96
N PHE A 130 -7.08 -5.71 11.28
CA PHE A 130 -7.75 -6.83 10.62
C PHE A 130 -8.50 -7.71 11.63
N ASP A 131 -7.87 -8.11 12.73
CA ASP A 131 -8.51 -8.94 13.76
C ASP A 131 -9.65 -8.21 14.48
N LYS A 132 -9.53 -6.89 14.68
CA LYS A 132 -10.62 -6.05 15.20
C LYS A 132 -11.81 -6.01 14.23
N ALA A 133 -11.56 -5.88 12.93
CA ALA A 133 -12.61 -5.92 11.90
C ALA A 133 -13.25 -7.32 11.77
N LYS A 134 -12.45 -8.39 11.85
CA LYS A 134 -12.90 -9.79 11.84
C LYS A 134 -13.79 -10.10 13.05
N LYS A 135 -13.39 -9.67 14.26
CA LYS A 135 -14.20 -9.82 15.49
C LYS A 135 -15.54 -9.07 15.40
N LYS A 136 -15.54 -7.82 14.90
CA LYS A 136 -16.80 -7.07 14.70
C LYS A 136 -17.74 -7.78 13.72
N ARG A 137 -17.22 -8.22 12.56
CA ARG A 137 -17.99 -8.94 11.52
C ARG A 137 -18.73 -10.15 12.10
N ASN A 138 -18.04 -10.96 12.90
CA ASN A 138 -18.59 -12.22 13.42
C ASN A 138 -19.60 -12.03 14.57
N ALA A 139 -19.51 -10.93 15.34
CA ALA A 139 -20.45 -10.64 16.42
C ALA A 139 -21.82 -10.15 15.90
N ASP A 140 -21.80 -9.28 14.90
CA ASP A 140 -23.01 -8.58 14.45
C ASP A 140 -23.85 -9.40 13.46
N LEU A 141 -23.21 -10.13 12.51
CA LEU A 141 -23.93 -10.81 11.42
C LEU A 141 -24.92 -11.88 11.91
N THR A 142 -24.47 -12.86 12.69
CA THR A 142 -25.34 -13.97 13.15
C THR A 142 -26.48 -13.46 14.03
N ARG A 143 -26.21 -12.45 14.89
CA ARG A 143 -27.23 -11.83 15.74
C ARG A 143 -28.26 -11.05 14.92
N ASN A 144 -27.81 -10.27 13.94
CA ASN A 144 -28.71 -9.47 13.10
C ASN A 144 -29.55 -10.37 12.18
N VAL A 145 -28.98 -11.41 11.57
CA VAL A 145 -29.74 -12.40 10.78
C VAL A 145 -30.76 -13.13 11.65
N MET A 146 -30.38 -13.60 12.85
CA MET A 146 -31.31 -14.27 13.76
C MET A 146 -32.42 -13.34 14.26
N ASN A 147 -32.13 -12.04 14.45
CA ASN A 147 -33.14 -11.05 14.81
C ASN A 147 -34.08 -10.76 13.62
N SER A 148 -33.57 -10.56 12.41
CA SER A 148 -34.40 -10.35 11.21
C SER A 148 -35.30 -11.56 10.91
N LEU A 149 -34.82 -12.78 11.13
CA LEU A 149 -35.65 -14.00 11.07
C LEU A 149 -36.74 -13.97 12.14
N LYS A 150 -36.41 -13.66 13.41
CA LYS A 150 -37.41 -13.53 14.49
C LYS A 150 -38.43 -12.41 14.27
N GLU A 151 -38.04 -11.32 13.63
CA GLU A 151 -38.91 -10.19 13.31
C GLU A 151 -39.85 -10.51 12.13
N GLN A 152 -39.34 -11.22 11.11
CA GLN A 152 -40.20 -11.85 10.10
C GLN A 152 -41.15 -12.87 10.75
N ASP A 153 -40.67 -13.66 11.72
CA ASP A 153 -41.47 -14.68 12.37
C ASP A 153 -42.63 -14.09 13.18
N HIS A 154 -42.36 -13.15 14.08
CA HIS A 154 -43.42 -12.49 14.86
C HIS A 154 -44.46 -11.80 13.95
N LYS A 155 -44.06 -11.38 12.74
CA LYS A 155 -44.95 -10.82 11.72
C LYS A 155 -45.84 -11.88 11.04
N TRP A 156 -45.32 -13.08 10.77
CA TRP A 156 -46.10 -14.25 10.34
C TRP A 156 -47.17 -14.60 11.39
N TYR A 157 -46.77 -14.68 12.66
CA TYR A 157 -47.66 -15.09 13.74
C TYR A 157 -48.79 -14.07 13.99
N GLN A 158 -48.47 -12.77 14.01
CA GLN A 158 -49.46 -11.71 14.17
C GLN A 158 -50.47 -11.65 13.01
N LEU A 159 -50.01 -11.85 11.77
CA LEU A 159 -50.88 -11.82 10.58
C LEU A 159 -51.85 -13.01 10.57
N ASN A 160 -51.38 -14.20 10.96
CA ASN A 160 -52.21 -15.40 11.00
C ASN A 160 -53.21 -15.41 12.16
N HIS A 161 -52.81 -15.02 13.38
CA HIS A 161 -53.79 -14.92 14.47
C HIS A 161 -54.87 -13.88 14.21
N HIS A 162 -54.56 -12.78 13.53
CA HIS A 162 -55.59 -11.84 13.09
C HIS A 162 -56.56 -12.46 12.09
N SER A 163 -56.10 -13.29 11.15
CA SER A 163 -57.00 -13.94 10.17
C SER A 163 -57.86 -15.03 10.80
N GLU A 164 -57.35 -15.82 11.74
CA GLU A 164 -58.11 -16.82 12.51
C GLU A 164 -59.20 -16.17 13.39
N ILE A 165 -58.84 -15.12 14.13
CA ILE A 165 -59.79 -14.37 14.97
C ILE A 165 -60.86 -13.70 14.10
N LEU A 166 -60.47 -13.06 12.99
CA LEU A 166 -61.45 -12.46 12.07
C LEU A 166 -62.36 -13.52 11.44
N ASN A 167 -61.84 -14.67 11.00
CA ASN A 167 -62.63 -15.75 10.42
C ASN A 167 -63.63 -16.33 11.42
N SER A 168 -63.23 -16.58 12.68
CA SER A 168 -64.15 -17.04 13.74
C SER A 168 -65.23 -16.03 14.11
N ILE A 169 -64.92 -14.73 14.10
CA ILE A 169 -65.92 -13.66 14.27
C ILE A 169 -66.85 -13.59 13.06
N PHE A 170 -66.35 -13.82 11.85
CA PHE A 170 -67.14 -13.82 10.62
C PHE A 170 -68.10 -15.02 10.59
N THR A 171 -67.64 -16.23 10.87
CA THR A 171 -68.49 -17.43 10.92
C THR A 171 -69.54 -17.35 12.03
N MET A 172 -69.21 -16.79 13.20
CA MET A 172 -70.18 -16.55 14.26
C MET A 172 -71.25 -15.51 13.87
N LYS A 173 -70.90 -14.50 13.06
CA LYS A 173 -71.86 -13.53 12.52
C LYS A 173 -72.71 -14.12 11.40
N THR A 174 -72.12 -14.81 10.43
CA THR A 174 -72.87 -15.44 9.34
C THR A 174 -73.75 -16.58 9.84
N ALA A 175 -73.33 -17.34 10.86
CA ALA A 175 -74.18 -18.34 11.51
C ALA A 175 -75.42 -17.70 12.16
N LYS A 176 -75.27 -16.59 12.90
CA LYS A 176 -76.42 -15.87 13.48
C LYS A 176 -77.35 -15.30 12.40
N ILE A 177 -76.80 -14.76 11.31
CA ILE A 177 -77.57 -14.26 10.17
C ILE A 177 -78.28 -15.42 9.44
N ALA A 178 -77.64 -16.58 9.28
CA ALA A 178 -78.22 -17.76 8.66
C ALA A 178 -79.30 -18.43 9.53
N ILE A 179 -79.16 -18.41 10.85
CA ILE A 179 -80.20 -18.86 11.78
C ILE A 179 -81.39 -17.90 11.76
N LEU A 180 -81.16 -16.57 11.75
CA LEU A 180 -82.23 -15.58 11.60
C LEU A 180 -82.91 -15.69 10.22
N ALA A 181 -82.15 -15.84 9.14
CA ALA A 181 -82.69 -16.06 7.80
C ALA A 181 -83.45 -17.40 7.73
N GLY A 182 -82.98 -18.45 8.37
CA GLY A 182 -83.67 -19.74 8.47
C GLY A 182 -84.99 -19.64 9.23
N LEU A 183 -85.03 -18.91 10.35
CA LEU A 183 -86.26 -18.64 11.12
C LEU A 183 -87.23 -17.74 10.34
N VAL A 184 -86.73 -16.71 9.65
CA VAL A 184 -87.53 -15.85 8.76
C VAL A 184 -88.04 -16.64 7.56
N MET A 185 -87.27 -17.57 7.00
CA MET A 185 -87.69 -18.44 5.90
C MET A 185 -88.65 -19.54 6.36
N LEU A 186 -88.57 -20.02 7.61
CA LEU A 186 -89.56 -20.93 8.20
C LEU A 186 -90.88 -20.21 8.47
N GLY A 187 -90.86 -19.06 9.15
CA GLY A 187 -92.06 -18.23 9.34
C GLY A 187 -92.63 -17.71 8.01
N ALA A 188 -91.79 -17.44 7.02
CA ALA A 188 -92.22 -17.15 5.66
C ALA A 188 -92.73 -18.40 4.93
N TYR A 189 -92.31 -19.62 5.25
CA TYR A 189 -92.86 -20.85 4.67
C TYR A 189 -94.31 -21.05 5.14
N GLU A 190 -94.57 -20.85 6.43
CA GLU A 190 -95.93 -20.77 7.00
C GLU A 190 -96.75 -19.63 6.37
N TYR A 191 -96.10 -18.56 5.91
CA TYR A 191 -96.71 -17.46 5.15
C TYR A 191 -96.76 -17.68 3.61
N LYS A 192 -96.12 -18.75 3.08
CA LYS A 192 -95.96 -19.01 1.63
C LYS A 192 -96.82 -20.17 1.11
N GLU A 193 -97.63 -20.80 1.96
CA GLU A 193 -98.89 -21.38 1.49
C GLU A 193 -99.86 -20.30 0.96
N ILE A 194 -99.62 -19.01 1.26
CA ILE A 194 -100.48 -17.87 0.88
C ILE A 194 -99.93 -17.07 -0.33
N SER A 195 -98.68 -17.28 -0.80
CA SER A 195 -98.11 -16.48 -1.91
C SER A 195 -97.16 -17.22 -2.86
N LEU A 196 -97.41 -17.10 -4.16
CA LEU A 196 -96.71 -17.82 -5.24
C LEU A 196 -95.46 -17.08 -5.79
N HIS A 197 -94.72 -17.82 -6.63
CA HIS A 197 -93.80 -17.36 -7.70
C HIS A 197 -92.30 -17.07 -7.45
N GLU A 198 -91.57 -17.24 -8.57
CA GLU A 198 -90.14 -17.06 -8.99
C GLU A 198 -88.98 -16.97 -7.94
N LYS A 199 -87.82 -17.68 -8.06
CA LYS A 199 -86.79 -17.83 -9.13
C LYS A 199 -85.87 -16.59 -9.31
N THR A 200 -84.56 -16.66 -9.63
CA THR A 200 -83.60 -17.75 -9.97
C THR A 200 -82.12 -17.31 -9.82
N GLU A 201 -81.16 -18.28 -9.74
CA GLU A 201 -79.80 -18.33 -10.37
C GLU A 201 -78.75 -17.18 -10.19
N GLU A 202 -77.41 -17.36 -10.34
CA GLU A 202 -76.46 -18.48 -10.11
C GLU A 202 -74.97 -18.03 -10.29
N GLN A 203 -73.99 -18.93 -9.99
CA GLN A 203 -72.63 -19.06 -10.62
C GLN A 203 -71.53 -17.95 -10.53
N HIS A 204 -70.21 -18.18 -10.81
CA HIS A 204 -69.22 -19.24 -10.43
C HIS A 204 -67.76 -18.89 -10.92
N VAL A 205 -66.72 -19.68 -10.54
CA VAL A 205 -65.34 -19.82 -11.18
C VAL A 205 -64.32 -18.64 -11.00
N TYR A 206 -63.05 -18.77 -10.52
CA TYR A 206 -61.80 -19.54 -10.86
C TYR A 206 -60.99 -18.95 -12.08
N VAL A 207 -59.65 -19.06 -12.30
CA VAL A 207 -58.56 -20.03 -11.92
C VAL A 207 -57.10 -19.45 -11.94
N GLU A 208 -56.13 -20.15 -11.30
CA GLU A 208 -54.64 -20.37 -11.59
C GLU A 208 -53.64 -19.21 -11.97
N LYS A 209 -52.43 -19.05 -11.36
CA LYS A 209 -51.11 -19.78 -11.24
C LYS A 209 -50.03 -19.41 -12.30
N GLN A 210 -48.76 -19.22 -11.87
CA GLN A 210 -47.55 -20.01 -12.30
C GLN A 210 -46.24 -19.57 -11.58
N ASN A 211 -45.05 -20.07 -12.00
CA ASN A 211 -43.84 -20.30 -11.17
C ASN A 211 -42.51 -20.21 -11.98
N THR A 212 -41.32 -19.96 -11.36
CA THR A 212 -39.97 -20.52 -11.72
C THR A 212 -38.75 -19.95 -10.94
N ASN A 213 -37.84 -20.83 -10.46
CA ASN A 213 -36.36 -20.99 -10.69
C ASN A 213 -35.41 -19.73 -10.81
N ILE A 214 -34.08 -19.67 -10.58
CA ILE A 214 -32.88 -20.48 -10.13
C ILE A 214 -31.64 -19.47 -10.06
N PRO A 215 -30.38 -19.68 -9.55
CA PRO A 215 -29.57 -20.87 -9.17
C PRO A 215 -28.90 -20.80 -7.75
N LYS A 216 -27.54 -20.79 -7.66
CA LYS A 216 -26.61 -20.80 -6.49
C LYS A 216 -25.22 -20.28 -6.93
N ASP A 217 -24.27 -20.02 -6.01
CA ASP A 217 -22.84 -20.36 -6.21
C ASP A 217 -21.98 -20.41 -4.91
N VAL A 218 -20.71 -20.83 -4.99
CA VAL A 218 -19.88 -21.34 -3.85
C VAL A 218 -18.40 -20.88 -3.92
N TYR A 219 -17.71 -20.67 -2.77
CA TYR A 219 -16.28 -21.03 -2.58
C TYR A 219 -15.83 -21.09 -1.10
N SER A 220 -14.72 -21.79 -0.82
CA SER A 220 -14.14 -22.02 0.52
C SER A 220 -12.61 -22.22 0.47
N LYS A 221 -11.88 -21.80 1.52
CA LYS A 221 -10.77 -22.55 2.16
C LYS A 221 -10.17 -21.85 3.40
N GLU A 222 -9.39 -22.60 4.19
CA GLU A 222 -8.79 -22.20 5.47
C GLU A 222 -7.29 -22.52 5.59
N ASN A 223 -6.67 -21.94 6.62
CA ASN A 223 -5.52 -22.41 7.42
C ASN A 223 -4.13 -22.65 6.79
N SER A 224 -3.17 -21.82 7.25
CA SER A 224 -1.84 -22.26 7.69
C SER A 224 -1.23 -21.26 8.70
N ILE A 225 -1.26 -21.59 10.00
CA ILE A 225 -0.49 -20.87 11.05
C ILE A 225 0.02 -21.89 12.08
N GLU A 226 1.24 -22.38 11.88
CA GLU A 226 2.08 -23.03 12.89
C GLU A 226 3.56 -22.74 12.53
N LEU A 227 4.51 -22.99 13.45
CA LEU A 227 5.95 -22.65 13.38
C LEU A 227 6.35 -21.20 13.72
N PHE A 228 6.13 -20.75 14.97
CA PHE A 228 6.95 -19.68 15.56
C PHE A 228 7.17 -19.82 17.08
N ASN A 229 7.62 -20.99 17.53
CA ASN A 229 7.95 -21.25 18.95
C ASN A 229 9.28 -22.03 19.10
N LYS A 230 10.38 -21.41 18.68
CA LYS A 230 11.76 -21.79 19.03
C LYS A 230 12.73 -20.70 18.55
N PHE A 231 13.10 -19.76 19.44
CA PHE A 231 14.37 -19.00 19.46
C PHE A 231 14.32 -18.03 20.66
N ASN A 232 14.45 -18.59 21.86
CA ASN A 232 14.63 -17.87 23.13
C ASN A 232 15.32 -18.80 24.14
N HIS A 233 16.56 -19.16 23.82
CA HIS A 233 17.61 -19.68 24.72
C HIS A 233 18.95 -19.55 24.00
#